data_AF-A0A953M5M8-F1
#
_entry.id   AF-A0A953M5M8-F1
#
_cell.length_a   1.000
_cell.length_b   1.000
_cell.length_c   1.000
_cell.angle_alpha   90.00
_cell.angle_beta   90.00
_cell.angle_gamma   90.00
#
_symmetry.space_group_name_H-M   'P 1'
#
loop_
_entity.id
_entity.type
_entity.pdbx_description
1 polymer ?
#
loop_
_entity_poly.entity_id
_entity_poly.type
_entity_poly.pdbx_seq_one_letter_code
_entity_poly.pdbx_strand_id
1 'polypeptide(L)'
;MSSNVQIAFNEMLPWLAVLLGLALVGGIVVFILRLRLLGSSETGNPSVAILDQLRTLRDRGEISDEEYETARLKMVARASGCDYGTLRADAIRKAGGLVAEPGHDLLGRPLPEPAGTPDESSGRTIPNQGDKSHSPRRKTDQSPNSSAPPNPDP
;
A
#
# COMPACT_ATOMS: atom_id res chain seq x y z
N MET A 1 25.68 -29.82 -53.96
CA MET A 1 25.33 -28.76 -53.00
C MET A 1 24.38 -29.24 -51.90
N SER A 2 23.57 -30.28 -52.13
CA SER A 2 22.59 -30.81 -51.16
C SER A 2 23.18 -31.67 -50.02
N SER A 3 24.38 -32.24 -50.18
CA SER A 3 25.02 -33.09 -49.16
C SER A 3 25.59 -32.30 -47.97
N ASN A 4 26.19 -31.13 -48.22
CA ASN A 4 26.78 -30.31 -47.15
C ASN A 4 25.70 -29.71 -46.23
N VAL A 5 24.52 -29.42 -46.78
CA VAL A 5 23.37 -28.91 -46.01
C VAL A 5 22.84 -29.97 -45.04
N GLN A 6 22.80 -31.24 -45.46
CA GLN A 6 22.36 -32.35 -44.60
C GLN A 6 23.30 -32.56 -43.41
N ILE A 7 24.62 -32.44 -43.62
CA ILE A 7 25.61 -32.58 -42.55
C ILE A 7 25.44 -31.46 -41.51
N ALA A 8 25.31 -30.21 -41.96
CA ALA A 8 25.11 -29.07 -41.07
C ALA A 8 23.79 -29.17 -40.26
N PHE A 9 22.70 -29.63 -40.88
CA PHE A 9 21.43 -29.84 -40.19
C PHE A 9 21.52 -30.93 -39.13
N ASN A 10 22.15 -32.06 -39.43
CA ASN A 10 22.31 -33.16 -38.48
C ASN A 10 23.19 -32.77 -37.29
N GLU A 11 24.18 -31.88 -37.49
CA GLU A 11 25.03 -31.38 -36.42
C GLU A 11 24.32 -30.31 -35.55
N MET A 12 23.42 -29.51 -36.14
CA MET A 12 22.65 -28.49 -35.43
C MET A 12 21.45 -29.05 -34.64
N LEU A 13 20.82 -30.12 -35.13
CA LEU A 13 19.66 -30.75 -34.51
C LEU A 13 19.84 -31.09 -33.00
N PRO A 14 20.94 -31.74 -32.57
CA PRO A 14 21.12 -32.07 -31.16
C PRO A 14 21.29 -30.83 -30.28
N TRP A 15 21.99 -29.80 -30.75
CA TRP A 15 22.12 -28.53 -30.02
C TRP A 15 20.78 -27.85 -29.82
N LEU A 16 19.93 -27.83 -30.85
CA LEU A 16 18.58 -27.29 -30.77
C LEU A 16 17.73 -28.05 -29.75
N ALA A 17 17.82 -29.39 -29.75
CA ALA A 17 17.11 -30.24 -28.80
C ALA A 17 17.55 -29.99 -27.35
N VAL A 18 18.85 -29.84 -27.10
CA VAL A 18 19.40 -29.52 -25.77
C VAL A 18 18.91 -28.15 -25.30
N LEU A 19 18.93 -27.13 -26.17
CA LEU A 19 18.42 -25.79 -25.84
C LEU A 19 16.95 -25.81 -25.48
N LEU A 20 16.14 -26.52 -26.28
CA LEU A 20 14.70 -26.65 -26.02
C LEU A 20 14.43 -27.39 -24.71
N GLY A 21 15.17 -28.46 -24.44
CA GLY A 21 15.12 -29.18 -23.18
C GLY A 21 15.46 -28.30 -21.99
N LEU A 22 16.53 -27.50 -22.09
CA LEU A 22 16.94 -26.58 -21.03
C LEU A 22 15.90 -25.49 -20.79
N ALA A 23 15.29 -24.95 -21.85
CA ALA A 23 14.22 -23.95 -21.73
C ALA A 23 12.98 -24.52 -21.04
N LEU A 24 12.59 -25.76 -21.36
CA LEU A 24 11.48 -26.46 -20.71
C LEU A 24 11.78 -26.73 -19.24
N VAL A 25 12.96 -27.26 -18.92
CA VAL A 25 13.37 -27.52 -17.53
C VAL A 25 13.42 -26.21 -16.75
N GLY A 26 14.02 -25.16 -17.30
CA GLY A 26 14.03 -23.83 -16.68
C GLY A 26 12.62 -23.29 -16.45
N GLY A 27 11.74 -23.42 -17.44
CA GLY A 27 10.33 -23.03 -17.33
C GLY A 27 9.60 -23.81 -16.24
N ILE A 28 9.78 -25.14 -16.16
CA ILE A 28 9.18 -25.99 -15.13
C ILE A 28 9.71 -25.62 -13.75
N VAL A 29 11.02 -25.40 -13.59
CA VAL A 29 11.62 -25.00 -12.31
C VAL A 29 11.06 -23.66 -11.85
N VAL A 30 10.98 -22.66 -12.74
CA VAL A 30 10.36 -21.37 -12.42
C VAL A 30 8.88 -21.53 -12.09
N PHE A 31 8.16 -22.38 -12.81
CA PHE A 31 6.75 -22.67 -12.54
C PHE A 31 6.55 -23.33 -11.17
N ILE A 32 7.40 -24.31 -10.80
CA ILE A 32 7.37 -24.96 -9.48
C ILE A 32 7.75 -23.95 -8.40
N LEU A 33 8.78 -23.12 -8.60
CA LEU A 33 9.13 -22.07 -7.65
C LEU A 33 7.97 -21.09 -7.46
N ARG A 34 7.36 -20.66 -8.56
CA ARG A 34 6.18 -19.81 -8.54
C ARG A 34 5.04 -20.49 -7.79
N LEU A 35 4.78 -21.76 -8.07
CA LEU A 35 3.73 -22.52 -7.42
C LEU A 35 4.03 -22.76 -5.94
N ARG A 36 5.30 -22.91 -5.54
CA ARG A 36 5.67 -23.11 -4.14
C ARG A 36 5.63 -21.80 -3.35
N LEU A 37 6.04 -20.69 -3.95
CA LEU A 37 6.01 -19.35 -3.34
C LEU A 37 4.60 -18.79 -3.28
N LEU A 38 3.79 -18.97 -4.34
CA LEU A 38 2.41 -18.46 -4.39
C LEU A 38 1.39 -19.48 -3.90
N GLY A 39 1.66 -20.78 -4.01
CA GLY A 39 0.76 -21.86 -3.57
C GLY A 39 0.81 -22.18 -2.08
N SER A 40 1.65 -21.50 -1.29
CA SER A 40 1.37 -21.34 0.15
C SER A 40 0.17 -20.42 0.39
N SER A 41 -0.34 -19.75 -0.65
CA SER A 41 -1.70 -19.19 -0.72
C SER A 41 -2.64 -20.20 -1.38
N GLU A 42 -2.62 -21.45 -0.91
CA GLU A 42 -3.55 -22.49 -1.33
C GLU A 42 -4.96 -22.04 -0.98
N THR A 43 -5.68 -21.53 -1.98
CA THR A 43 -7.12 -21.70 -2.27
C THR A 43 -8.11 -21.53 -1.10
N GLY A 44 -7.70 -20.95 0.01
CA GLY A 44 -8.56 -20.30 0.97
C GLY A 44 -8.66 -18.85 0.54
N ASN A 45 -9.87 -18.38 0.26
CA ASN A 45 -10.14 -16.96 0.09
C ASN A 45 -9.34 -16.21 1.18
N PRO A 46 -8.43 -15.27 0.86
CA PRO A 46 -7.52 -14.67 1.85
C PRO A 46 -8.29 -14.08 3.03
N SER A 47 -9.55 -13.70 2.79
CA SER A 47 -10.53 -13.30 3.81
C SER A 47 -10.76 -14.39 4.88
N VAL A 48 -10.83 -15.66 4.51
CA VAL A 48 -11.01 -16.80 5.43
C VAL A 48 -9.78 -17.01 6.32
N ALA A 49 -8.57 -16.94 5.75
CA ALA A 49 -7.34 -17.08 6.53
C ALA A 49 -7.19 -15.93 7.56
N ILE A 50 -7.55 -14.71 7.17
CA ILE A 50 -7.47 -13.54 8.06
C ILE A 50 -8.58 -13.57 9.12
N LEU A 51 -9.79 -14.02 8.79
CA LEU A 51 -10.88 -14.20 9.77
C LEU A 51 -10.53 -15.27 10.81
N ASP A 52 -9.80 -16.32 10.42
CA ASP A 52 -9.33 -17.36 11.34
C ASP A 52 -8.28 -16.80 12.31
N GLN A 53 -7.36 -15.95 11.81
CA GLN A 53 -6.43 -15.21 12.68
C GLN A 53 -7.17 -14.31 13.67
N LEU A 54 -8.15 -13.53 13.23
CA LEU A 54 -8.98 -12.70 14.11
C LEU A 54 -9.71 -13.52 15.18
N ARG A 55 -10.19 -14.72 14.82
CA ARG A 55 -10.83 -15.64 15.76
C ARG A 55 -9.84 -16.10 16.83
N THR A 56 -8.63 -16.51 16.43
CA THR A 56 -7.60 -16.91 17.39
C THR A 56 -7.15 -15.77 18.31
N LEU A 57 -7.11 -14.52 17.83
CA LEU A 57 -6.79 -13.36 18.66
C LEU A 57 -7.88 -13.07 19.71
N ARG A 58 -9.16 -13.18 19.32
CA ARG A 58 -10.29 -13.06 20.26
C ARG A 58 -10.28 -14.18 21.28
N ASP A 59 -10.08 -15.41 20.85
CA ASP A 59 -10.07 -16.58 21.74
C ASP A 59 -8.87 -16.52 22.74
N ARG A 60 -7.80 -15.79 22.41
CA ARG A 60 -6.69 -15.45 23.32
C ARG A 60 -6.97 -14.26 24.24
N GLY A 61 -8.06 -13.53 24.02
CA GLY A 61 -8.40 -12.30 24.75
C GLY A 61 -7.52 -11.11 24.39
N GLU A 62 -6.82 -11.13 23.24
CA GLU A 62 -5.98 -10.01 22.78
C GLU A 62 -6.81 -8.87 22.17
N ILE A 63 -8.06 -9.14 21.79
CA ILE A 63 -9.01 -8.16 21.24
C ILE A 63 -10.35 -8.27 21.95
N SER A 64 -11.06 -7.16 22.07
CA SER A 64 -12.41 -7.17 22.64
C SER A 64 -13.44 -7.70 21.63
N ASP A 65 -14.59 -8.19 22.12
CA ASP A 65 -15.69 -8.66 21.26
C ASP A 65 -16.21 -7.55 20.33
N GLU A 66 -16.17 -6.29 20.81
CA GLU A 66 -16.57 -5.10 20.09
C GLU A 66 -15.64 -4.83 18.88
N GLU A 67 -14.34 -4.95 19.11
CA GLU A 67 -13.31 -4.78 18.10
C GLU A 67 -13.36 -5.90 17.06
N TYR A 68 -13.59 -7.14 17.51
CA TYR A 68 -13.75 -8.29 16.63
C TYR A 68 -14.91 -8.10 15.66
N GLU A 69 -16.11 -7.75 16.15
CA GLU A 69 -17.27 -7.57 15.27
C GLU A 69 -17.07 -6.40 14.29
N THR A 70 -16.44 -5.32 14.74
CA THR A 70 -16.13 -4.18 13.86
C THR A 70 -15.14 -4.56 12.75
N ALA A 71 -14.10 -5.33 13.08
CA ALA A 71 -13.11 -5.81 12.11
C ALA A 71 -13.72 -6.81 11.12
N ARG A 72 -14.51 -7.77 11.64
CA ARG A 72 -15.23 -8.78 10.86
C ARG A 72 -16.18 -8.13 9.86
N LEU A 73 -16.98 -7.17 10.29
CA LEU A 73 -17.95 -6.48 9.43
C LEU A 73 -17.24 -5.74 8.28
N LYS A 74 -16.13 -5.06 8.57
CA LYS A 74 -15.31 -4.37 7.55
C LYS A 74 -14.72 -5.34 6.52
N MET A 75 -14.25 -6.52 6.96
CA MET A 75 -13.72 -7.54 6.05
C MET A 75 -14.80 -8.15 5.16
N VAL A 76 -15.98 -8.47 5.72
CA VAL A 76 -17.11 -9.01 4.96
C VAL A 76 -17.64 -7.99 3.93
N ALA A 77 -17.69 -6.70 4.29
CA ALA A 77 -18.06 -5.64 3.35
C ALA A 77 -17.09 -5.57 2.16
N ARG A 78 -15.78 -5.64 2.43
CA ARG A 78 -14.75 -5.65 1.37
C ARG A 78 -14.81 -6.92 0.52
N ALA A 79 -15.00 -8.09 1.14
CA ALA A 79 -15.07 -9.37 0.45
C ALA A 79 -16.34 -9.53 -0.41
N SER A 80 -17.44 -8.90 -0.01
CA SER A 80 -18.68 -8.87 -0.81
C SER A 80 -18.64 -7.87 -1.96
N GLY A 81 -17.53 -7.14 -2.15
CA GLY A 81 -17.41 -6.09 -3.16
C GLY A 81 -18.25 -4.85 -2.84
N CYS A 82 -18.88 -4.80 -1.67
CA CYS A 82 -19.63 -3.66 -1.18
C CYS A 82 -18.66 -2.72 -0.43
N ASP A 83 -17.72 -2.15 -1.16
CA ASP A 83 -16.86 -1.08 -0.64
C ASP A 83 -17.72 0.17 -0.46
N TYR A 84 -18.28 0.37 0.73
CA TYR A 84 -18.97 1.62 1.10
C TYR A 84 -18.09 2.87 0.88
N GLY A 85 -16.76 2.70 0.80
CA GLY A 85 -15.81 3.77 0.46
C GLY A 85 -15.78 4.14 -1.03
N THR A 86 -15.93 3.18 -1.94
CA THR A 86 -15.95 3.45 -3.39
C THR A 86 -17.30 3.99 -3.84
N LEU A 87 -18.40 3.49 -3.28
CA LEU A 87 -19.74 4.07 -3.49
C LEU A 87 -19.81 5.53 -3.02
N ARG A 88 -19.14 5.88 -1.91
CA ARG A 88 -19.05 7.27 -1.44
C ARG A 88 -18.14 8.12 -2.33
N ALA A 89 -17.01 7.58 -2.79
CA ALA A 89 -16.10 8.31 -3.67
C ALA A 89 -16.71 8.58 -5.06
N ASP A 90 -17.43 7.61 -5.61
CA ASP A 90 -18.17 7.76 -6.86
C ASP A 90 -19.42 8.64 -6.67
N ALA A 91 -20.10 8.58 -5.53
CA ALA A 91 -21.17 9.52 -5.21
C ALA A 91 -20.65 10.96 -5.10
N ILE A 92 -19.48 11.19 -4.50
CA ILE A 92 -18.86 12.53 -4.40
C ILE A 92 -18.41 13.04 -5.78
N ARG A 93 -17.88 12.17 -6.65
CA ARG A 93 -17.52 12.53 -8.03
C ARG A 93 -18.74 12.78 -8.90
N LYS A 94 -19.78 11.95 -8.78
CA LYS A 94 -21.05 12.06 -9.52
C LYS A 94 -21.91 13.22 -9.03
N ALA A 95 -21.79 13.60 -7.75
CA ALA A 95 -22.38 14.80 -7.19
C ALA A 95 -21.67 16.08 -7.63
N GLY A 96 -20.68 15.99 -8.55
CA GLY A 96 -20.06 17.12 -9.22
C GLY A 96 -19.56 18.13 -8.21
N GLY A 97 -18.45 17.80 -7.54
CA GLY A 97 -17.79 18.56 -6.47
C GLY A 97 -18.41 19.93 -6.24
N LEU A 98 -19.15 20.07 -5.13
CA LEU A 98 -19.71 21.33 -4.64
C LEU A 98 -18.56 22.27 -4.27
N VAL A 99 -17.89 22.79 -5.29
CA VAL A 99 -17.03 23.96 -5.24
C VAL A 99 -18.01 25.12 -5.32
N ALA A 100 -18.13 25.88 -4.25
CA ALA A 100 -18.92 27.10 -4.29
C ALA A 100 -18.36 28.03 -5.38
N GLU A 101 -19.25 28.75 -6.08
CA GLU A 101 -18.82 29.73 -7.07
C GLU A 101 -17.90 30.77 -6.41
N PRO A 102 -16.84 31.24 -7.10
CA PRO A 102 -15.90 32.21 -6.54
C PRO A 102 -16.63 33.42 -5.92
N GLY A 103 -16.40 33.67 -4.63
CA GLY A 103 -17.08 34.74 -3.87
C GLY A 103 -18.29 34.32 -3.04
N HIS A 104 -18.72 33.05 -3.12
CA HIS A 104 -19.81 32.49 -2.31
C HIS A 104 -19.30 31.34 -1.42
N ASP A 105 -19.91 31.19 -0.25
CA ASP A 105 -19.68 30.05 0.64
C ASP A 105 -20.44 28.80 0.14
N LEU A 106 -20.13 27.62 0.67
CA LEU A 106 -20.76 26.32 0.37
C LEU A 106 -22.28 26.30 0.60
N LEU A 107 -22.81 27.31 1.31
CA LEU A 107 -24.22 27.53 1.58
C LEU A 107 -24.88 28.54 0.61
N GLY A 108 -24.18 28.99 -0.43
CA GLY A 108 -24.68 29.96 -1.41
C GLY A 108 -24.82 31.38 -0.87
N ARG A 109 -24.17 31.70 0.26
CA ARG A 109 -24.15 33.05 0.83
C ARG A 109 -22.92 33.80 0.32
N PRO A 110 -23.02 35.08 -0.05
CA PRO A 110 -21.83 35.86 -0.38
C PRO A 110 -20.89 35.89 0.84
N LEU A 111 -19.59 35.72 0.61
CA LEU A 111 -18.60 35.85 1.67
C LEU A 111 -18.72 37.24 2.30
N PRO A 112 -18.64 37.37 3.64
CA PRO A 112 -18.57 38.67 4.27
C PRO A 112 -17.33 39.40 3.72
N GLU A 113 -17.53 40.59 3.15
CA GLU A 113 -16.42 41.45 2.76
C GLU A 113 -15.53 41.66 4.00
N PRO A 114 -14.20 41.54 3.88
CA PRO A 114 -13.31 41.81 5.00
C PRO A 114 -13.60 43.23 5.46
N ALA A 115 -14.19 43.36 6.65
CA ALA A 115 -14.50 44.64 7.26
C ALA A 115 -13.26 45.53 7.12
N GLY A 116 -13.46 46.68 6.46
CA GLY A 116 -12.39 47.54 5.97
C GLY A 116 -11.24 47.66 6.98
N THR A 117 -10.01 47.61 6.46
CA THR A 117 -8.80 47.93 7.21
C THR A 117 -9.06 49.20 8.02
N PRO A 118 -9.05 49.15 9.36
CA PRO A 118 -9.19 50.36 10.14
C PRO A 118 -8.05 51.30 9.77
N ASP A 119 -8.43 52.55 9.50
CA ASP A 119 -7.59 53.66 9.08
C ASP A 119 -6.15 53.61 9.59
N GLU A 120 -5.27 53.79 8.62
CA GLU A 120 -3.87 54.17 8.69
C GLU A 120 -3.74 55.58 9.31
N SER A 121 -4.02 55.73 10.62
CA SER A 121 -3.80 56.99 11.35
C SER A 121 -3.51 56.78 12.83
N SER A 122 -2.43 56.07 13.13
CA SER A 122 -1.69 56.28 14.37
C SER A 122 -0.28 55.72 14.23
N GLY A 123 0.67 56.63 14.05
CA GLY A 123 2.09 56.33 14.10
C GLY A 123 2.44 55.61 15.39
N ARG A 124 2.91 54.37 15.25
CA ARG A 124 3.74 53.73 16.26
C ARG A 124 4.84 52.99 15.55
N THR A 125 5.93 53.70 15.33
CA THR A 125 7.25 53.14 15.03
C THR A 125 7.55 52.08 16.09
N ILE A 126 7.38 50.80 15.74
CA ILE A 126 8.00 49.72 16.50
C ILE A 126 9.41 49.57 15.93
N PRO A 127 10.47 49.83 16.73
CA PRO A 127 11.82 49.52 16.30
C PRO A 127 11.92 48.00 16.24
N ASN A 128 12.00 47.46 15.02
CA ASN A 128 12.32 46.06 14.79
C ASN A 128 13.81 45.87 15.12
N GLN A 129 14.04 45.62 16.41
CA GLN A 129 15.32 45.25 16.98
C GLN A 129 15.69 43.89 16.41
N GLY A 130 16.67 43.92 15.51
CA GLY A 130 17.29 42.70 15.05
C GLY A 130 17.88 41.91 16.21
N ASP A 131 18.32 40.72 15.82
CA ASP A 131 19.45 39.98 16.36
C ASP A 131 19.09 38.58 16.90
N LYS A 132 20.01 37.66 16.57
CA LYS A 132 20.32 36.39 17.22
C LYS A 132 19.49 35.17 16.84
N SER A 133 19.90 34.56 15.74
CA SER A 133 20.75 33.35 15.80
C SER A 133 20.54 32.45 17.02
N HIS A 134 19.87 31.30 16.87
CA HIS A 134 20.21 30.08 17.63
C HIS A 134 19.64 28.81 16.93
N SER A 135 20.53 28.08 16.26
CA SER A 135 20.46 26.62 16.07
C SER A 135 20.65 25.91 17.44
N PRO A 136 20.91 24.58 17.53
CA PRO A 136 20.26 23.35 17.05
C PRO A 136 19.96 22.37 18.24
N ARG A 137 19.30 21.21 18.00
CA ARG A 137 19.54 19.86 18.63
C ARG A 137 18.27 19.03 18.94
N ARG A 138 18.24 17.81 18.39
CA ARG A 138 18.10 16.50 19.07
C ARG A 138 18.10 15.44 17.97
N LYS A 139 19.20 14.74 17.65
CA LYS A 139 19.89 13.64 18.37
C LYS A 139 18.96 12.58 18.98
N THR A 140 19.01 11.41 18.32
CA THR A 140 19.15 10.04 18.87
C THR A 140 18.02 9.45 19.69
N ASP A 141 17.48 8.33 19.19
CA ASP A 141 17.28 7.03 19.87
C ASP A 141 16.89 6.06 18.72
N GLN A 142 17.76 5.31 18.04
CA GLN A 142 18.65 4.22 18.44
C GLN A 142 18.05 3.29 19.51
N SER A 143 17.22 2.35 19.05
CA SER A 143 16.80 1.18 19.82
C SER A 143 17.47 -0.08 19.23
N PRO A 144 18.42 -0.71 19.94
CA PRO A 144 18.92 -2.04 19.61
C PRO A 144 18.41 -3.05 20.66
N ASN A 145 17.62 -4.04 20.25
CA ASN A 145 17.48 -5.28 21.01
C ASN A 145 16.95 -6.35 20.02
N SER A 146 17.79 -7.26 19.51
CA SER A 146 18.35 -8.42 20.22
C SER A 146 17.28 -9.34 20.78
N SER A 147 17.02 -10.45 20.09
CA SER A 147 16.63 -11.74 20.66
C SER A 147 16.69 -12.80 19.55
N ALA A 148 17.88 -13.36 19.35
CA ALA A 148 18.07 -14.60 18.60
C ALA A 148 17.68 -15.80 19.49
N PRO A 149 16.97 -16.81 18.99
CA PRO A 149 16.78 -18.07 19.71
C PRO A 149 18.04 -18.96 19.62
N PRO A 150 18.34 -19.76 20.67
CA PRO A 150 19.49 -20.65 20.70
C PRO A 150 19.31 -21.89 19.83
N ASN A 151 20.38 -22.26 19.13
CA ASN A 151 20.58 -23.58 18.53
C ASN A 151 20.57 -24.68 19.62
N PRO A 152 19.89 -25.81 19.41
CA PRO A 152 20.28 -27.06 20.03
C PRO A 152 21.39 -27.74 19.21
N ASP A 153 22.50 -27.96 19.88
CA ASP A 153 23.71 -28.70 19.47
C ASP A 153 23.48 -30.24 19.45
N PRO A 154 24.46 -31.06 19.01
CA PRO A 154 24.46 -31.91 17.80
C PRO A 154 23.79 -33.29 17.89
#